data_AF-A0A151LT25-F1
#
_entry.id   AF-A0A151LT25-F1
#
_cell.length_a   1.000
_cell.length_b   1.000
_cell.length_c   1.000
_cell.angle_alpha   90.00
_cell.angle_beta   90.00
_cell.angle_gamma   90.00
#
_symmetry.space_group_name_H-M   'P 1'
#
loop_
_entity.id
_entity.type
_entity.pdbx_description
1 polymer ?
#
loop_
_entity_poly.entity_id
_entity_poly.type
_entity_poly.pdbx_seq_one_letter_code
_entity_poly.pdbx_strand_id
1 'polypeptide(L)'
;MLPFRPLSQFVFQFLIITSTALGKAFIQAYREIIKNKHNTHFIKEKYNPCMNIEEALNILNVDKTKIYKNLNKEELMSLKDEITNRHLILNKLNEKNGPYNGSAYIQKKARIAKDILFQHLKLQ
;
A
#
# COMPACT_ATOMS: atom_id res chain seq x y z
N MET A 1 -57.20 -10.18 -21.89
CA MET A 1 -55.84 -10.25 -22.47
C MET A 1 -55.52 -8.87 -23.03
N LEU A 2 -54.61 -8.12 -22.40
CA LEU A 2 -54.25 -6.77 -22.86
C LEU A 2 -53.54 -6.86 -24.22
N PRO A 3 -53.96 -6.08 -25.24
CA PRO A 3 -53.33 -6.12 -26.56
C PRO A 3 -52.04 -5.32 -26.51
N PHE A 4 -50.97 -5.96 -26.04
CA PHE A 4 -49.62 -5.37 -26.08
C PHE A 4 -49.18 -5.29 -27.55
N ARG A 5 -49.22 -4.08 -28.12
CA ARG A 5 -48.71 -3.77 -29.47
C ARG A 5 -47.23 -4.18 -29.57
N PRO A 6 -46.73 -4.57 -30.76
CA PRO A 6 -45.40 -5.18 -30.94
C PRO A 6 -44.26 -4.41 -30.28
N LEU A 7 -44.30 -3.08 -30.30
CA LEU A 7 -43.29 -2.23 -29.68
C LEU A 7 -43.16 -2.43 -28.15
N SER A 8 -44.28 -2.64 -27.46
CA SER A 8 -44.28 -2.88 -26.00
C SER A 8 -43.66 -4.23 -25.66
N GLN A 9 -43.88 -5.27 -26.46
CA GLN A 9 -43.25 -6.58 -26.28
C GLN A 9 -41.73 -6.49 -26.45
N PHE A 10 -41.24 -5.74 -27.43
CA PHE A 10 -39.79 -5.52 -27.60
C PHE A 10 -39.16 -4.79 -26.40
N VAL A 11 -39.81 -3.75 -25.88
CA VAL A 11 -39.30 -3.01 -24.71
C VAL A 11 -39.26 -3.91 -23.47
N PHE A 12 -40.32 -4.69 -23.23
CA PHE A 12 -40.36 -5.63 -22.11
C PHE A 12 -39.30 -6.73 -22.25
N GLN A 13 -39.13 -7.32 -23.44
CA GLN A 13 -38.09 -8.31 -23.68
C GLN A 13 -36.69 -7.73 -23.50
N PHE A 14 -36.44 -6.52 -24.00
CA PHE A 14 -35.16 -5.85 -23.83
C PHE A 14 -34.85 -5.59 -22.35
N LEU A 15 -35.82 -5.09 -21.57
CA LEU A 15 -35.64 -4.86 -20.13
C LEU A 15 -35.39 -6.16 -19.36
N ILE A 16 -36.09 -7.26 -19.70
CA ILE A 16 -35.90 -8.55 -19.04
C ILE A 16 -34.52 -9.15 -19.39
N ILE A 17 -34.10 -9.09 -20.65
CA ILE A 17 -32.81 -9.63 -21.08
C ILE A 17 -31.65 -8.80 -20.50
N THR A 18 -31.76 -7.47 -20.53
CA THR A 18 -30.71 -6.59 -19.97
C THR A 18 -30.62 -6.69 -18.45
N SER A 19 -31.75 -6.73 -17.73
CA SER A 19 -31.75 -6.88 -16.27
C SER A 19 -31.18 -8.24 -15.83
N THR A 20 -31.46 -9.32 -16.55
CA THR A 20 -30.89 -10.65 -16.24
C THR A 20 -29.39 -10.72 -16.54
N ALA A 21 -28.92 -10.09 -17.62
CA ALA A 21 -27.49 -10.00 -17.92
C ALA A 21 -26.73 -9.15 -16.88
N LEU A 22 -27.27 -7.97 -16.52
CA LEU A 22 -26.71 -7.13 -15.46
C LEU A 22 -26.69 -7.89 -14.14
N GLY A 23 -27.80 -8.52 -13.74
CA GLY A 23 -27.91 -9.26 -12.48
C GLY A 23 -26.88 -10.38 -12.38
N LYS A 24 -26.65 -11.14 -13.47
CA LYS A 24 -25.60 -12.18 -13.51
C LYS A 24 -24.20 -11.59 -13.36
N ALA A 25 -23.91 -10.49 -14.04
CA ALA A 25 -22.61 -9.81 -13.93
C ALA A 25 -22.37 -9.25 -12.52
N PHE A 26 -23.39 -8.65 -11.88
CA PHE A 26 -23.30 -8.17 -10.50
C PHE A 26 -23.09 -9.30 -9.50
N ILE A 27 -23.82 -10.41 -9.61
CA ILE A 27 -23.65 -11.59 -8.74
C ILE A 27 -22.25 -12.18 -8.93
N GLN A 28 -21.75 -12.24 -10.17
CA GLN A 28 -20.41 -12.76 -10.46
C GLN A 28 -19.31 -11.87 -9.87
N ALA A 29 -19.39 -10.55 -10.05
CA ALA A 29 -18.47 -9.60 -9.45
C ALA A 29 -18.49 -9.66 -7.91
N TYR A 30 -19.69 -9.77 -7.31
CA TYR A 30 -19.82 -9.87 -5.86
C TYR A 30 -19.25 -11.18 -5.32
N ARG A 31 -19.49 -12.30 -6.00
CA ARG A 31 -18.89 -13.60 -5.68
C ARG A 31 -17.37 -13.57 -5.80
N GLU A 32 -16.84 -12.87 -6.79
CA GLU A 32 -15.41 -12.71 -7.01
C GLU A 32 -14.76 -11.83 -5.93
N ILE A 33 -15.42 -10.76 -5.50
CA ILE A 33 -14.99 -9.91 -4.37
C ILE A 33 -14.96 -10.71 -3.07
N ILE A 34 -15.99 -11.52 -2.79
CA ILE A 34 -16.03 -12.36 -1.58
C ILE A 34 -14.98 -13.47 -1.64
N LYS A 35 -14.82 -14.15 -2.78
CA LYS A 35 -13.80 -15.20 -2.96
C LYS A 35 -12.38 -14.63 -2.83
N ASN A 36 -12.15 -13.42 -3.34
CA ASN A 36 -10.88 -12.70 -3.19
C ASN A 36 -10.74 -11.95 -1.87
N LYS A 37 -11.68 -12.06 -0.92
CA LYS A 37 -11.56 -11.41 0.39
C LYS A 37 -10.33 -11.91 1.17
N HIS A 38 -9.93 -13.17 1.01
CA HIS A 38 -8.64 -13.67 1.53
C HIS A 38 -7.41 -13.09 0.80
N ASN A 39 -7.56 -12.69 -0.46
CA ASN A 39 -6.55 -11.99 -1.26
C ASN A 39 -6.62 -10.47 -1.16
N THR A 40 -7.48 -9.88 -0.33
CA THR A 40 -7.46 -8.41 -0.13
C THR A 40 -6.19 -7.90 0.55
N HIS A 41 -5.38 -8.81 1.09
CA HIS A 41 -3.99 -8.53 1.44
C HIS A 41 -3.18 -8.03 0.24
N PHE A 42 -3.43 -8.54 -0.99
CA PHE A 42 -2.77 -8.05 -2.20
C PHE A 42 -3.08 -6.58 -2.51
N ILE A 43 -4.31 -6.11 -2.26
CA ILE A 43 -4.67 -4.71 -2.57
C ILE A 43 -4.10 -3.76 -1.51
N LYS A 44 -4.05 -4.19 -0.24
CA LYS A 44 -3.36 -3.44 0.83
C LYS A 44 -1.84 -3.43 0.64
N GLU A 45 -1.26 -4.52 0.15
CA GLU A 45 0.18 -4.63 -0.18
C GLU A 45 0.56 -3.88 -1.46
N LYS A 46 -0.38 -3.66 -2.39
CA LYS A 46 -0.12 -2.91 -3.63
C LYS A 46 -0.01 -1.40 -3.41
N TYR A 47 -0.47 -0.88 -2.27
CA TYR A 47 -0.02 0.41 -1.75
C TYR A 47 1.23 0.21 -0.88
N ASN A 48 2.20 -0.52 -1.42
CA ASN A 48 3.57 -0.39 -0.99
C ASN A 48 3.89 1.10 -1.14
N PRO A 49 4.33 1.81 -0.09
CA PRO A 49 4.77 3.19 -0.28
C PRO A 49 5.88 3.12 -1.33
N CYS A 50 5.62 3.69 -2.51
CA CYS A 50 6.54 3.76 -3.64
C CYS A 50 7.73 4.70 -3.34
N MET A 51 8.28 4.62 -2.13
CA MET A 51 9.45 5.36 -1.72
C MET A 51 10.66 4.63 -2.30
N ASN A 52 11.46 5.35 -3.06
CA ASN A 52 12.69 4.83 -3.62
C ASN A 52 13.73 4.59 -2.50
N ILE A 53 14.67 3.67 -2.69
CA ILE A 53 15.81 3.44 -1.79
C ILE A 53 16.58 4.75 -1.58
N GLU A 54 16.77 5.54 -2.65
CA GLU A 54 17.43 6.85 -2.56
C GLU A 54 16.65 7.84 -1.70
N GLU A 55 15.31 7.85 -1.79
CA GLU A 55 14.47 8.68 -0.94
C GLU A 55 14.58 8.23 0.53
N ALA A 56 14.58 6.91 0.78
CA ALA A 56 14.73 6.35 2.11
C ALA A 56 16.09 6.70 2.75
N LEU A 57 17.18 6.61 1.98
CA LEU A 57 18.53 7.02 2.37
C LEU A 57 18.59 8.50 2.73
N ASN A 58 17.97 9.35 1.91
CA ASN A 58 17.93 10.79 2.16
C ASN A 58 17.10 11.14 3.42
N ILE A 59 15.94 10.49 3.61
CA ILE A 59 15.08 10.72 4.78
C ILE A 59 15.81 10.39 6.09
N LEU A 60 16.54 9.28 6.12
CA LEU A 60 17.27 8.83 7.31
C LEU A 60 18.70 9.38 7.39
N ASN A 61 19.13 10.15 6.39
CA ASN A 61 20.48 10.70 6.27
C ASN A 61 21.56 9.62 6.45
N VAL A 62 21.41 8.52 5.72
CA VAL A 62 22.34 7.39 5.68
C VAL A 62 23.19 7.51 4.41
N ASP A 63 24.50 7.25 4.55
CA ASP A 63 25.41 7.33 3.41
C ASP A 63 25.06 6.28 2.35
N LYS A 64 24.81 6.77 1.12
CA LYS A 64 24.51 5.94 -0.05
C LYS A 64 25.63 4.95 -0.35
N THR A 65 26.88 5.31 -0.09
CA THR A 65 28.02 4.45 -0.41
C THR A 65 28.06 3.17 0.42
N LYS A 66 27.36 3.14 1.57
CA LYS A 66 27.32 1.96 2.45
C LYS A 66 26.38 0.88 1.92
N ILE A 67 25.31 1.24 1.19
CA ILE A 67 24.31 0.27 0.72
C ILE A 67 24.76 -0.51 -0.52
N TYR A 68 25.55 0.11 -1.40
CA TYR A 68 25.98 -0.52 -2.66
C TYR A 68 27.31 -1.29 -2.56
N LYS A 69 27.86 -1.44 -1.35
CA LYS A 69 29.09 -2.22 -1.10
C LYS A 69 28.73 -3.64 -0.68
N ASN A 70 29.62 -4.59 -1.01
CA ASN A 70 29.59 -5.91 -0.40
C ASN A 70 30.02 -5.77 1.07
N LEU A 71 29.04 -5.60 1.95
CA LEU A 71 29.25 -5.47 3.39
C LEU A 71 29.56 -6.83 4.00
N ASN A 72 30.52 -6.86 4.92
CA ASN A 72 30.69 -8.01 5.81
C ASN A 72 29.56 -8.02 6.87
N LYS A 73 29.49 -9.10 7.67
CA LYS A 73 28.41 -9.27 8.66
C LYS A 73 28.43 -8.18 9.75
N GLU A 74 29.61 -7.73 10.18
CA GLU A 74 29.76 -6.71 11.23
C GLU A 74 29.36 -5.32 10.71
N GLU A 75 29.79 -4.97 9.50
CA GLU A 75 29.40 -3.75 8.81
C GLU A 75 27.90 -3.70 8.55
N LEU A 76 27.29 -4.83 8.19
CA LEU A 76 25.85 -4.93 7.99
C LEU A 76 25.07 -4.72 9.30
N MET A 77 25.56 -5.27 10.42
CA MET A 77 24.97 -5.04 11.75
C MET A 77 25.14 -3.58 12.18
N SER A 78 26.32 -3.00 11.98
CA SER A 78 26.57 -1.58 12.25
C SER A 78 25.64 -0.67 11.44
N LEU A 79 25.42 -0.98 10.17
CA LEU A 79 24.48 -0.25 9.31
C LEU A 79 23.03 -0.42 9.78
N LYS A 80 22.63 -1.61 10.23
CA LYS A 80 21.32 -1.86 10.84
C LYS A 80 21.09 -0.97 12.07
N ASP A 81 22.09 -0.89 12.93
CA ASP A 81 22.03 -0.07 14.16
C ASP A 81 22.01 1.42 13.82
N GLU A 82 22.80 1.86 12.84
CA GLU A 82 22.78 3.24 12.33
C GLU A 82 21.38 3.63 11.81
N ILE A 83 20.79 2.81 10.93
CA ILE A 83 19.44 3.03 10.39
C ILE A 83 18.40 3.10 11.53
N THR A 84 18.50 2.19 12.50
CA THR A 84 17.58 2.13 13.65
C THR A 84 17.70 3.39 14.51
N ASN A 85 18.92 3.81 14.81
CA ASN A 85 19.19 4.99 15.62
C ASN A 85 18.71 6.27 14.92
N ARG A 86 19.00 6.42 13.62
CA ARG A 86 18.52 7.55 12.81
C ARG A 86 17.00 7.64 12.80
N HIS A 87 16.32 6.50 12.63
CA HIS A 87 14.87 6.42 12.71
C HIS A 87 14.34 6.87 14.08
N LEU A 88 14.94 6.38 15.16
CA LEU A 88 14.52 6.71 16.53
C LEU A 88 14.68 8.20 16.83
N ILE A 89 15.83 8.78 16.47
CA ILE A 89 16.10 10.22 16.62
C ILE A 89 15.06 11.03 15.85
N LEU A 90 14.85 10.73 14.57
CA LEU A 90 13.91 11.47 13.72
C LEU A 90 12.47 11.33 14.23
N ASN A 91 12.09 10.16 14.73
CA ASN A 91 10.78 9.92 15.30
C ASN A 91 10.55 10.75 16.57
N LYS A 92 11.55 10.79 17.47
CA LYS A 92 11.51 11.57 18.72
C LYS A 92 11.47 13.08 18.44
N LEU A 93 12.23 13.57 17.46
CA LEU A 93 12.23 14.99 17.07
C LEU A 93 10.90 15.44 16.46
N ASN A 94 10.12 14.53 15.89
CA ASN A 94 8.82 14.83 15.28
C ASN A 94 7.64 14.40 16.15
N GLU A 95 7.90 13.94 17.36
CA GLU A 95 6.86 13.61 18.33
C GLU A 95 6.20 14.88 18.84
N LYS A 96 4.88 14.82 19.02
CA LYS A 96 4.15 15.91 19.65
C LYS A 96 4.56 15.95 21.12
N ASN A 97 5.18 17.04 21.54
CA ASN A 97 5.60 17.22 22.92
C ASN A 97 5.35 18.67 23.37
N GLY A 98 4.50 18.85 24.38
CA GLY A 98 4.13 20.15 24.92
C GLY A 98 3.62 21.11 23.83
N PRO A 99 4.23 22.31 23.67
CA PRO A 99 3.82 23.29 22.66
C PRO A 99 4.26 22.94 21.23
N TYR A 100 5.16 21.95 21.07
CA TYR A 100 5.61 21.50 19.76
C TYR A 100 4.65 20.46 19.19
N ASN A 101 4.02 20.79 18.06
CA ASN A 101 2.98 19.94 17.47
C ASN A 101 3.51 18.70 16.74
N GLY A 102 4.83 18.60 16.51
CA GLY A 102 5.42 17.49 15.77
C GLY A 102 4.83 17.33 14.37
N SER A 103 5.19 16.23 13.70
CA SER A 103 4.58 15.87 12.42
C SER A 103 4.44 14.37 12.30
N ALA A 104 3.20 13.90 12.50
CA ALA A 104 2.85 12.50 12.29
C ALA A 104 3.16 12.02 10.85
N TYR A 105 3.11 12.94 9.88
CA TYR A 105 3.49 12.64 8.50
C TYR A 105 4.98 12.33 8.37
N ILE A 106 5.85 13.15 8.98
CA ILE A 106 7.30 12.92 8.96
C ILE A 106 7.65 11.63 9.71
N GLN A 107 7.03 11.38 10.86
CA GLN A 107 7.20 10.11 11.59
C GLN A 107 6.81 8.90 10.74
N LYS A 108 5.68 8.97 10.02
CA LYS A 108 5.25 7.93 9.09
C LYS A 108 6.26 7.72 7.96
N LYS A 109 6.78 8.80 7.36
CA LYS A 109 7.81 8.75 6.31
C LYS A 109 9.13 8.13 6.82
N ALA A 110 9.55 8.48 8.04
CA ALA A 110 10.73 7.89 8.67
C ALA A 110 10.58 6.40 8.94
N ARG A 111 9.38 5.94 9.34
CA ARG A 111 9.08 4.52 9.52
C ARG A 111 9.17 3.76 8.19
N ILE A 112 8.51 4.29 7.16
CA ILE A 112 8.54 3.70 5.81
C ILE A 112 9.97 3.60 5.28
N ALA A 113 10.78 4.65 5.44
CA ALA A 113 12.17 4.65 5.01
C ALA A 113 12.97 3.51 5.68
N LYS A 114 12.83 3.34 7.00
CA LYS A 114 13.47 2.25 7.74
C LYS A 114 13.07 0.87 7.18
N ASP A 115 11.78 0.66 6.98
CA ASP A 115 11.24 -0.62 6.52
C ASP A 115 11.75 -0.97 5.11
N ILE A 116 11.84 0.01 4.21
CA ILE A 116 12.38 -0.17 2.85
C ILE A 116 13.88 -0.51 2.88
N LEU A 117 14.67 0.18 3.69
CA LEU A 117 16.10 -0.13 3.82
C LEU A 117 16.32 -1.51 4.42
N PHE A 118 15.50 -1.91 5.40
CA PHE A 118 15.58 -3.26 5.99
C PHE A 118 15.21 -4.35 5.00
N GLN A 119 14.17 -4.13 4.19
CA GLN A 119 13.80 -5.05 3.11
C GLN A 119 14.92 -5.15 2.06
N HIS A 120 15.51 -4.03 1.66
CA HIS A 120 16.59 -4.01 0.68
C HIS A 120 17.84 -4.76 1.17
N LEU A 121 18.19 -4.56 2.45
CA LEU A 121 19.35 -5.20 3.10
C LEU A 121 19.06 -6.62 3.62
N LYS A 122 17.83 -7.13 3.44
CA LYS A 122 17.38 -8.45 3.96
C LYS A 122 17.61 -8.61 5.47
N LEU A 123 17.33 -7.55 6.23
CA LEU A 123 17.56 -7.45 7.68
C LEU A 123 16.31 -7.78 8.54
N GLN A 124 15.24 -8.27 7.89
CA GLN A 124 13.99 -8.66 8.54
C GLN A 124 14.18 -9.76 9.58
#